data_AF-A0A2D0AK24-F1
#
_entry.id   AF-A0A2D0AK24-F1
#
_cell.length_a   1.000
_cell.length_b   1.000
_cell.length_c   1.000
_cell.angle_alpha   90.00
_cell.angle_beta   90.00
_cell.angle_gamma   90.00
#
_symmetry.space_group_name_H-M   'P 1'
#
loop_
_entity.id
_entity.type
_entity.pdbx_description
1 polymer ?
#
loop_
_entity_poly.entity_id
_entity_poly.type
_entity_poly.pdbx_seq_one_letter_code
_entity_poly.pdbx_strand_id
1 'polypeptide(L)' 'MDFTAFSTRSKYTAQINAGYSARLDSAGLSTNPHMVWVDTQDELEPRKVQPLDDKALAWQHGWRLADKDQKGGAR' A
#
# COMPACT_ATOMS: atom_id res chain seq x y z
N MET A 1 3.89 10.87 -7.95
CA MET A 1 4.20 9.46 -8.27
C MET A 1 3.04 8.93 -9.09
N ASP A 2 3.30 8.46 -10.30
CA ASP A 2 2.26 7.99 -11.22
C ASP A 2 1.83 6.57 -10.85
N PHE A 3 0.59 6.40 -10.40
CA PHE A 3 0.06 5.13 -9.90
C PHE A 3 -0.35 4.16 -11.03
N THR A 4 -0.18 4.54 -12.30
CA THR A 4 -0.44 3.68 -13.47
C THR A 4 0.72 2.73 -13.80
N ALA A 5 1.88 2.90 -13.15
CA ALA A 5 3.09 2.10 -13.42
C ALA A 5 2.97 0.61 -13.01
N PHE A 6 2.02 0.26 -12.16
CA PHE A 6 1.86 -1.09 -11.61
C PHE A 6 0.85 -1.92 -12.43
N SER A 7 1.20 -2.23 -13.68
CA SER A 7 0.44 -3.17 -14.52
C SER A 7 0.37 -4.57 -13.88
N THR A 8 -0.68 -5.35 -14.15
CA THR A 8 -0.86 -6.74 -13.67
C THR A 8 0.21 -7.73 -14.15
N ARG A 9 1.03 -7.37 -15.16
CA ARG A 9 2.25 -8.11 -15.59
C ARG A 9 3.54 -7.61 -14.94
N SER A 10 3.44 -6.72 -13.96
CA SER A 10 4.60 -6.13 -13.28
C SER A 10 5.33 -7.15 -12.39
N LYS A 11 6.64 -6.97 -12.19
CA LYS A 11 7.41 -7.68 -11.16
C LYS A 11 6.82 -7.54 -9.75
N TYR A 12 5.90 -6.59 -9.55
CA TYR A 12 5.25 -6.32 -8.27
C TYR A 12 3.85 -6.94 -8.13
N THR A 13 3.42 -7.83 -9.04
CA THR A 13 2.09 -8.47 -8.96
C THR A 13 1.85 -9.18 -7.63
N ALA A 14 2.88 -9.80 -7.04
CA ALA A 14 2.76 -10.44 -5.73
C ALA A 14 2.37 -9.43 -4.63
N GLN A 15 2.99 -8.24 -4.63
CA GLN A 15 2.70 -7.18 -3.67
C GLN A 15 1.31 -6.59 -3.89
N ILE A 16 0.93 -6.36 -5.15
CA ILE A 16 -0.41 -5.87 -5.50
C ILE A 16 -1.46 -6.86 -5.00
N ASN A 17 -1.31 -8.16 -5.28
CA ASN A 17 -2.25 -9.18 -4.82
C ASN A 17 -2.29 -9.26 -3.28
N ALA A 18 -1.14 -9.20 -2.60
CA ALA A 18 -1.09 -9.19 -1.14
C ALA A 18 -1.82 -7.99 -0.54
N GLY A 19 -1.69 -6.79 -1.13
CA GLY A 19 -2.41 -5.61 -0.69
C GLY A 19 -3.92 -5.69 -0.94
N TYR A 20 -4.32 -6.24 -2.09
CA TYR A 20 -5.71 -6.47 -2.43
C TYR A 20 -6.37 -7.43 -1.42
N SER A 21 -5.75 -8.59 -1.16
CA SER A 21 -6.24 -9.56 -0.17
C SER A 21 -6.31 -8.97 1.24
N ALA A 22 -5.28 -8.21 1.65
CA ALA A 22 -5.27 -7.58 2.97
C ALA A 22 -6.48 -6.65 3.18
N ARG A 23 -6.89 -5.89 2.16
CA ARG A 23 -8.11 -5.06 2.26
C ARG A 23 -9.37 -5.89 2.39
N LEU A 24 -9.48 -7.01 1.66
CA LEU A 24 -10.61 -7.93 1.76
C LEU A 24 -10.72 -8.53 3.17
N ASP A 25 -9.57 -8.81 3.79
CA ASP A 25 -9.46 -9.26 5.18
C ASP A 25 -9.63 -8.12 6.21
N SER A 26 -10.07 -6.93 5.77
CA SER A 26 -10.27 -5.73 6.60
C SER A 26 -9.01 -5.20 7.29
N ALA A 27 -7.82 -5.59 6.83
CA ALA A 27 -6.57 -5.01 7.30
C ALA A 27 -6.40 -3.58 6.77
N GLY A 28 -5.84 -2.69 7.60
CA GLY A 28 -5.59 -1.29 7.25
C GLY A 28 -4.28 -1.08 6.49
N LEU A 29 -4.06 0.11 5.92
CA LEU A 29 -2.81 0.45 5.23
C LEU A 29 -1.56 0.35 6.13
N SER A 30 -1.73 0.46 7.44
CA SER A 30 -0.65 0.31 8.44
C SER A 30 -0.09 -1.11 8.53
N THR A 31 -0.81 -2.13 8.02
CA THR A 31 -0.33 -3.52 8.02
C THR A 31 0.56 -3.84 6.82
N ASN A 32 0.87 -2.84 5.99
CA ASN A 32 1.77 -3.02 4.86
C ASN A 32 3.18 -3.38 5.36
N PRO A 33 3.70 -4.58 5.05
CA PRO A 33 4.97 -5.08 5.57
C PRO A 33 6.19 -4.38 4.99
N HIS A 34 6.01 -3.56 3.96
CA HIS A 34 7.08 -2.80 3.31
C HIS A 34 7.13 -1.34 3.78
N MET A 35 6.42 -1.02 4.86
CA MET A 35 6.51 0.28 5.53
C MET A 35 7.65 0.26 6.55
N VAL A 36 8.37 1.37 6.69
CA VAL A 36 9.39 1.53 7.72
C VAL A 36 9.14 2.80 8.52
N TRP A 37 9.46 2.75 9.81
CA TRP A 37 9.57 3.95 10.62
C TRP A 37 10.83 4.70 10.22
N VAL A 38 10.67 5.91 9.71
CA VAL A 38 11.81 6.79 9.44
C VAL A 38 11.99 7.68 10.66
N ASP A 39 13.15 7.56 11.29
CA ASP A 39 13.57 8.51 12.31
C ASP A 39 13.78 9.87 11.66
N THR A 40 13.15 10.89 12.24
CA THR A 40 13.32 12.27 11.83
C THR A 40 14.60 12.78 12.48
N GLN A 41 15.42 13.53 11.74
CA GLN A 41 16.64 14.14 12.31
C GLN A 41 16.32 15.24 13.32
N ASP A 42 15.06 15.68 13.36
CA ASP A 42 14.53 16.65 14.28
C ASP A 42 13.68 15.92 15.34
N GLU A 43 14.10 15.98 16.61
CA GLU A 43 13.41 15.33 17.74
C GLU A 43 12.00 15.90 17.98
N LEU A 44 11.69 17.06 17.40
CA LEU A 44 10.36 17.69 17.45
C LEU A 44 9.43 17.20 16.33
N GLU A 45 9.95 16.54 15.29
CA GLU A 45 9.08 15.95 14.27
C GLU A 45 8.54 14.58 14.73
N PRO A 46 7.21 14.36 14.66
CA PRO A 46 6.66 13.04 14.93
C PRO A 46 7.21 12.03 13.92
N ARG A 47 7.65 10.86 14.41
CA ARG A 47 8.09 9.73 13.58
C ARG A 47 7.09 9.47 12.46
N LYS A 48 7.60 9.44 11.21
CA LYS A 48 6.78 9.22 10.00
C LYS A 48 6.98 7.78 9.52
N VAL A 49 5.87 7.08 9.27
CA VAL A 49 5.91 5.80 8.57
C VAL A 49 5.95 6.06 7.08
N GLN A 50 6.98 5.59 6.38
CA GLN A 50 7.15 5.80 4.94
C GLN A 50 7.31 4.49 4.17
N PRO A 51 6.96 4.47 2.87
CA PRO A 51 7.26 3.37 1.96
C PRO A 51 8.78 3.11 1.95
N LEU A 52 9.21 1.89 2.27
CA LEU A 52 10.63 1.52 2.21
C LEU A 52 11.13 1.43 0.76
N ASP A 53 10.25 0.97 -0.14
CA ASP A 53 10.57 0.73 -1.55
C ASP A 53 9.30 0.74 -2.42
N ASP A 54 9.48 0.45 -3.71
CA ASP A 54 8.38 0.27 -4.67
C ASP A 54 7.40 -0.83 -4.28
N LYS A 55 7.83 -1.83 -3.48
CA LYS A 55 6.94 -2.93 -3.05
C LYS A 55 5.87 -2.41 -2.10
N ALA A 56 6.23 -1.45 -1.24
CA ALA A 56 5.27 -0.77 -0.38
C ALA A 56 4.19 -0.04 -1.19
N LEU A 57 4.60 0.64 -2.26
CA LEU A 57 3.69 1.38 -3.13
C LEU A 57 2.79 0.43 -3.93
N ALA A 58 3.35 -0.66 -4.44
CA ALA A 58 2.60 -1.70 -5.14
C ALA A 58 1.56 -2.37 -4.23
N TRP A 59 1.93 -2.66 -2.97
CA TRP A 59 1.00 -3.19 -1.98
C TRP A 59 -0.14 -2.20 -1.69
N GLN A 60 0.19 -0.92 -1.45
CA GLN A 60 -0.84 0.12 -1.24
C GLN A 60 -1.76 0.27 -2.46
N HIS A 61 -1.23 0.10 -3.67
CA HIS A 61 -2.01 0.12 -4.89
C HIS A 61 -3.07 -0.99 -4.89
N GLY A 62 -2.65 -2.23 -4.65
CA GLY A 62 -3.58 -3.37 -4.54
C GLY A 62 -4.66 -3.17 -3.48
N TRP A 63 -4.27 -2.68 -2.30
CA TRP A 63 -5.21 -2.35 -1.23
C TRP A 63 -6.27 -1.33 -1.66
N ARG A 64 -5.85 -0.25 -2.34
CA ARG A 64 -6.76 0.79 -2.85
C ARG A 64 -7.67 0.29 -3.97
N LEU A 65 -7.22 -0.66 -4.78
CA LEU A 65 -8.07 -1.31 -5.78
C LEU A 65 -9.22 -2.06 -5.10
N ALA A 66 -8.92 -2.92 -4.13
CA ALA A 66 -9.94 -3.64 -3.36
C ALA A 66 -10.89 -2.67 -2.61
N ASP A 67 -10.38 -1.58 -2.05
CA ASP A 67 -11.21 -0.59 -1.35
C ASP A 67 -12.17 0.14 -2.30
N LYS A 68 -11.71 0.44 -3.53
CA LYS A 68 -12.57 0.99 -4.58
C LYS A 68 -13.61 -0.01 -5.05
N ASP A 69 -13.24 -1.27 -5.24
CA ASP A 69 -14.16 -2.33 -5.67
C ASP A 69 -15.25 -2.56 -4.61
N GLN A 70 -14.90 -2.61 -3.32
CA GLN A 70 -15.89 -2.72 -2.23
C GLN A 70 -16.83 -1.51 -2.17
N LYS A 71 -16.31 -0.29 -2.39
CA LYS A 71 -17.14 0.93 -2.42
C LYS A 71 -17.98 1.04 -3.70
N GLY A 72 -17.50 0.50 -4.82
CA GLY A 72 -18.18 0.49 -6.11
C GLY A 72 -19.22 -0.62 -6.27
N GLY A 73 -19.06 -1.73 -5.54
CA GLY A 73 -20.00 -2.85 -5.50
C GLY A 73 -21.24 -2.63 -4.61
N ALA A 74 -21.35 -1.48 -3.94
CA ALA A 74 -22.51 -1.10 -3.14
C ALA A 74 -23.63 -0.40 -3.96
N ARG A 75 -23.73 -0.69 -5.27
CA ARG A 75 -24.77 -0.17 -6.17
C ARG A 75 -25.65 -1.27 -6.72
#